data_AF-A0A7Y0XA64-F1
#
_entry.id   AF-A0A7Y0XA64-F1
#
_cell.length_a   1.000
_cell.length_b   1.000
_cell.length_c   1.000
_cell.angle_alpha   90.00
_cell.angle_beta   90.00
_cell.angle_gamma   90.00
#
_symmetry.space_group_name_H-M   'P 1'
#
loop_
_entity.id
_entity.type
_entity.pdbx_description
1 polymer ?
#
loop_
_entity_poly.entity_id
_entity_poly.type
_entity_poly.pdbx_seq_one_letter_code
_entity_poly.pdbx_strand_id
1 'polypeptide(L)'
;SIDEMPRVKGADDNAHDYLEMEFGGRSGIFDLYGYVDVFNLATKDNQDKSIENGAPDKMFMKFAPRMSLDAVTGKDLSFGPVQELYVATLIEWDGT
;
A
#
# COMPACT_ATOMS: atom_id res chain seq x y z
N SER A 1 -1.74 4.10 -15.28
CA SER A 1 -2.04 2.93 -14.43
C SER A 1 -0.73 2.21 -14.25
N ILE A 2 -0.14 2.36 -13.06
CA ILE A 2 1.08 1.66 -12.67
C ILE A 2 0.68 0.23 -12.33
N ASP A 3 1.38 -0.71 -12.95
CA ASP A 3 1.07 -2.15 -13.02
C ASP A 3 1.45 -2.81 -11.69
N GLU A 4 0.57 -2.74 -10.69
CA GLU A 4 0.72 -3.45 -9.41
C GLU A 4 -0.37 -4.53 -9.29
N MET A 5 -0.03 -5.79 -9.66
CA MET A 5 -0.52 -7.06 -9.05
C MET A 5 0.02 -8.29 -9.80
N PRO A 6 0.19 -9.45 -9.12
CA PRO A 6 0.72 -10.67 -9.72
C PRO A 6 -0.33 -11.30 -10.63
N ARG A 7 -0.25 -10.99 -11.92
CA ARG A 7 -1.13 -11.54 -12.95
C ARG A 7 -0.90 -13.05 -13.09
N VAL A 8 -1.85 -13.86 -12.63
CA VAL A 8 -1.90 -15.27 -13.00
C VAL A 8 -2.30 -15.35 -14.47
N LYS A 9 -1.38 -15.81 -15.31
CA LYS A 9 -1.56 -15.87 -16.77
C LYS A 9 -2.70 -16.83 -17.11
N GLY A 10 -3.87 -16.28 -17.47
CA GLY A 10 -5.06 -17.06 -17.86
C GLY A 10 -6.28 -16.92 -16.95
N ALA A 11 -6.29 -15.98 -16.00
CA ALA A 11 -7.51 -15.64 -15.27
C ALA A 11 -8.51 -14.92 -16.18
N ASP A 12 -9.75 -15.41 -16.20
CA ASP A 12 -10.93 -14.84 -16.85
C ASP A 12 -11.12 -13.36 -16.45
N ASP A 13 -11.71 -12.53 -17.32
CA ASP A 13 -11.95 -11.09 -17.14
C ASP A 13 -12.96 -10.78 -15.99
N ASN A 14 -13.23 -11.77 -15.13
CA ASN A 14 -14.02 -11.66 -13.92
C ASN A 14 -13.25 -10.82 -12.90
N ALA A 15 -13.47 -9.51 -12.98
CA ALA A 15 -13.08 -8.50 -12.02
C ALA A 15 -13.14 -9.03 -10.58
N HIS A 16 -11.97 -9.20 -9.97
CA HIS A 16 -11.92 -9.40 -8.53
C HIS A 16 -12.40 -8.10 -7.87
N ASP A 17 -13.48 -8.17 -7.10
CA ASP A 17 -13.89 -7.04 -6.27
C ASP A 17 -12.88 -6.87 -5.13
N TYR A 18 -12.07 -5.82 -5.22
CA TYR A 18 -11.17 -5.38 -4.17
C TYR A 18 -11.45 -3.92 -3.81
N LEU A 19 -11.21 -3.59 -2.55
CA LEU A 19 -11.25 -2.23 -2.06
C LEU A 19 -9.82 -1.79 -1.77
N GLU A 20 -9.40 -0.76 -2.48
CA GLU A 20 -8.15 -0.06 -2.24
C GLU A 20 -8.42 1.22 -1.46
N MET A 21 -7.70 1.42 -0.37
CA MET A 21 -7.72 2.65 0.42
C MET A 21 -6.33 3.28 0.40
N GLU A 22 -6.18 4.39 -0.33
CA GLU A 22 -4.96 5.19 -0.32
C GLU A 22 -5.02 6.27 0.77
N PHE A 23 -3.89 6.51 1.42
CA PHE A 23 -3.74 7.61 2.36
C PHE A 23 -2.35 8.23 2.23
N GLY A 24 -2.29 9.54 2.42
CA GLY A 24 -1.03 10.25 2.40
C GLY A 24 -1.16 11.64 2.96
N GLY A 25 -0.06 12.17 3.43
CA GLY A 25 -0.01 13.50 3.99
C GLY A 25 1.37 13.87 4.49
N ARG A 26 1.62 15.17 4.50
CA ARG A 26 2.80 15.77 5.09
C ARG A 26 2.40 16.64 6.26
N SER A 27 3.05 16.43 7.41
CA SER A 27 2.84 17.23 8.61
C SER A 27 4.13 17.34 9.41
N GLY A 28 4.58 18.59 9.60
CA GLY A 28 5.81 18.88 10.34
C GLY A 28 7.01 18.13 9.75
N ILE A 29 7.65 17.31 10.59
CA ILE A 29 8.84 16.54 10.22
C ILE A 29 8.53 15.26 9.42
N PHE A 30 7.26 14.86 9.32
CA PHE A 30 6.86 13.60 8.71
C PHE A 30 6.14 13.80 7.39
N ASP A 31 6.46 12.95 6.43
CA ASP A 31 5.78 12.78 5.16
C ASP A 31 5.44 11.30 5.03
N LEU A 32 4.19 10.98 4.75
CA LEU A 32 3.69 9.63 4.69
C LEU A 32 2.86 9.40 3.44
N TYR A 33 3.06 8.25 2.82
CA TYR A 33 2.20 7.71 1.78
C TYR A 33 2.01 6.21 1.98
N GLY A 34 0.83 5.69 1.68
CA GLY A 34 0.57 4.25 1.70
C GLY A 34 -0.80 3.89 1.14
N TYR A 35 -0.99 2.59 0.93
CA TYR A 35 -2.27 2.02 0.50
C TYR A 35 -2.53 0.68 1.20
N VAL A 36 -3.81 0.32 1.25
CA VAL A 36 -4.30 -0.97 1.73
C VAL A 36 -5.27 -1.55 0.71
N ASP A 37 -5.02 -2.77 0.26
CA ASP A 37 -5.89 -3.53 -0.62
C ASP A 37 -6.54 -4.66 0.16
N VAL A 38 -7.87 -4.72 0.14
CA VAL A 38 -8.66 -5.81 0.74
C VAL A 38 -9.45 -6.52 -0.35
N PHE A 39 -9.24 -7.83 -0.48
CA PHE A 39 -9.89 -8.67 -1.48
C PHE A 39 -11.15 -9.34 -0.91
N ASN A 40 -12.12 -9.69 -1.78
CA ASN A 40 -13.30 -10.51 -1.48
C ASN A 40 -14.44 -9.83 -0.69
N LEU A 41 -14.73 -8.54 -0.96
CA LEU A 41 -15.73 -7.77 -0.21
C LEU A 41 -17.20 -7.95 -0.67
N ALA A 42 -17.44 -8.50 -1.86
CA ALA A 42 -18.76 -8.52 -2.50
C ALA A 42 -19.31 -9.94 -2.82
N THR A 43 -18.78 -11.01 -2.24
CA THR A 43 -19.45 -12.32 -2.30
C THR A 43 -20.66 -12.37 -1.36
N LYS A 44 -21.74 -11.65 -1.72
CA LYS A 44 -23.09 -11.93 -1.24
C LYS A 44 -23.79 -12.84 -2.25
N ASP A 45 -23.80 -14.13 -1.93
CA ASP A 45 -25.02 -14.92 -1.71
C ASP A 45 -24.80 -16.41 -2.04
N ASN A 46 -24.81 -17.23 -0.98
CA ASN A 46 -25.33 -18.60 -0.96
C ASN A 46 -24.91 -19.58 -2.08
N GLN A 47 -23.63 -19.87 -2.27
CA GLN A 47 -23.23 -21.12 -2.90
C GLN A 47 -22.01 -21.71 -2.20
N ASP A 48 -22.32 -22.68 -1.35
CA ASP A 48 -21.62 -23.94 -1.05
C ASP A 48 -20.52 -24.36 -2.05
N LYS A 49 -19.45 -23.56 -2.16
CA LYS A 49 -18.16 -23.96 -2.72
C LYS A 49 -17.13 -23.78 -1.64
N SER A 50 -17.18 -24.77 -0.76
CA SER A 50 -16.03 -25.32 -0.08
C SER A 50 -15.07 -24.30 0.52
N ILE A 51 -15.18 -24.21 1.84
CA ILE A 51 -14.03 -24.19 2.76
C ILE A 51 -13.13 -25.40 2.40
N GLU A 52 -12.51 -25.39 1.21
CA GLU A 52 -11.57 -26.43 0.78
C GLU A 52 -10.14 -26.04 1.14
N ASN A 53 -9.86 -24.75 1.39
CA ASN A 53 -8.52 -24.29 1.70
C ASN A 53 -8.45 -23.08 2.65
N GLY A 54 -9.45 -22.83 3.49
CA GLY A 54 -9.36 -21.94 4.67
C GLY A 54 -8.62 -20.60 4.47
N ALA A 55 -8.70 -19.99 3.28
CA ALA A 55 -7.88 -18.82 2.96
C ALA A 55 -8.53 -17.60 3.64
N PRO A 56 -7.88 -16.96 4.62
CA PRO A 56 -8.38 -15.73 5.22
C PRO A 56 -8.45 -14.63 4.14
N ASP A 57 -9.29 -13.63 4.39
CA ASP A 57 -9.33 -12.40 3.60
C ASP A 57 -7.90 -11.91 3.36
N LYS A 58 -7.48 -11.87 2.08
CA LYS A 58 -6.13 -11.42 1.73
C LYS A 58 -6.11 -9.89 1.82
N MET A 59 -5.20 -9.36 2.63
CA MET A 59 -4.99 -7.93 2.78
C MET A 59 -3.54 -7.61 2.44
N PHE A 60 -3.33 -6.65 1.56
CA PHE A 60 -2.01 -6.16 1.17
C PHE A 60 -1.87 -4.72 1.64
N MET A 61 -0.72 -4.37 2.20
CA MET A 61 -0.46 -3.01 2.69
C MET A 61 0.93 -2.57 2.28
N LYS A 62 1.03 -1.31 1.83
CA LYS A 62 2.31 -0.63 1.59
C LYS A 62 2.30 0.69 2.33
N PHE A 63 3.36 0.94 3.09
CA PHE A 63 3.50 2.12 3.94
C PHE A 63 4.91 2.69 3.80
N ALA A 64 5.02 3.94 3.37
CA ALA A 64 6.28 4.64 3.08
C ALA A 64 6.40 5.90 3.95
N PRO A 65 6.79 5.78 5.23
CA PRO A 65 7.03 6.93 6.08
C PRO A 65 8.41 7.51 5.76
N ARG A 66 8.45 8.84 5.68
CA ARG A 66 9.65 9.64 5.47
C ARG A 66 9.74 10.68 6.58
N MET A 67 10.92 10.81 7.16
CA MET A 67 11.22 11.83 8.16
C MET A 67 12.25 12.80 7.60
N SER A 68 11.90 14.08 7.54
CA SER A 68 12.79 15.14 7.07
C SER A 68 13.90 15.41 8.09
N LEU A 69 15.17 15.29 7.67
CA LEU A 69 16.31 15.69 8.49
C LEU A 69 16.36 17.20 8.64
N ASP A 70 16.00 17.95 7.62
CA ASP A 70 15.97 19.41 7.63
C ASP A 70 15.02 19.91 8.73
N ALA A 71 13.82 19.33 8.79
CA ALA A 71 12.81 19.68 9.77
C ALA A 71 13.14 19.18 11.18
N VAL A 72 13.80 18.02 11.32
CA VAL A 72 14.27 17.50 12.63
C VAL A 72 15.44 18.33 13.17
N THR A 73 16.37 18.72 12.32
CA THR A 73 17.59 19.44 12.73
C THR A 73 17.40 20.96 12.75
N GLY A 74 16.33 21.47 12.14
CA GLY A 74 16.09 22.91 11.96
C GLY A 74 17.11 23.58 11.05
N LYS A 75 17.82 22.80 10.24
CA LYS A 75 18.86 23.29 9.33
C LYS A 75 18.43 23.04 7.89
N ASP A 76 18.75 24.01 7.04
CA ASP A 76 18.68 23.82 5.60
C ASP A 76 19.84 22.92 5.16
N LEU A 77 19.52 21.69 4.76
CA LEU A 77 20.46 20.70 4.25
C LEU A 77 20.39 20.59 2.73
N SER A 78 19.75 21.55 2.05
CA SER A 78 19.68 21.59 0.60
C SER A 78 21.05 21.86 -0.02
N PHE A 79 21.27 21.30 -1.22
CA PHE A 79 22.48 21.56 -2.01
C PHE A 79 22.22 21.30 -3.50
N GLY A 80 22.55 22.29 -4.34
CA GLY A 80 22.31 22.20 -5.78
C GLY A 80 20.84 21.88 -6.10
N PRO A 81 20.54 20.78 -6.82
CA PRO A 81 19.17 20.37 -7.12
C PRO A 81 18.48 19.61 -5.96
N VAL A 82 19.19 19.25 -4.89
CA VAL A 82 18.63 18.54 -3.74
C VAL A 82 17.98 19.55 -2.81
N GLN A 83 16.66 19.44 -2.62
CA GLN A 83 15.88 20.39 -1.83
C GLN A 83 15.79 20.03 -0.35
N GLU A 84 15.82 18.74 0.01
CA GLU A 84 15.59 18.28 1.37
C GLU A 84 16.06 16.83 1.54
N LEU A 85 16.57 16.48 2.72
CA LEU A 85 17.03 15.13 3.05
C LEU A 85 16.04 14.40 3.94
N TYR A 86 15.86 13.09 3.68
CA TYR A 86 14.93 12.25 4.42
C TYR A 86 15.57 10.95 4.91
N VAL A 87 15.19 10.52 6.11
CA VAL A 87 15.23 9.11 6.51
C VAL A 87 13.92 8.50 6.02
N ALA A 88 14.00 7.65 5.00
CA ALA A 88 12.83 6.99 4.41
C ALA A 88 12.85 5.50 4.71
N THR A 89 11.69 4.92 5.01
CA THR A 89 11.49 3.47 5.05
C THR A 89 10.36 3.06 4.12
N LEU A 90 10.37 1.80 3.73
CA LEU A 90 9.28 1.17 2.98
C LEU A 90 8.91 -0.10 3.73
N ILE A 91 7.63 -0.22 4.08
CA ILE A 91 7.06 -1.35 4.79
C ILE A 91 6.02 -1.96 3.86
N GLU A 92 6.20 -3.23 3.53
CA GLU A 92 5.29 -4.02 2.70
C GLU A 92 4.78 -5.19 3.55
N TRP A 93 3.48 -5.42 3.52
CA TRP A 93 2.84 -6.56 4.17
C TRP A 93 1.89 -7.23 3.18
N ASP A 94 2.05 -8.54 3.04
CA ASP A 94 1.45 -9.35 1.96
C ASP A 94 0.28 -10.25 2.41
N GLY A 95 -0.16 -10.09 3.66
CA GLY A 95 -1.36 -10.77 4.16
C GLY A 95 -1.19 -12.25 4.46
N THR A 96 0.04 -12.76 4.58
CA THR A 96 0.34 -14.15 4.96
C THR A 96 0.83 -14.33 6.39
#